data_AF-A0A9D6Z5U1-F1
#
_entry.id   AF-A0A9D6Z5U1-F1
#
_cell.length_a   1.000
_cell.length_b   1.000
_cell.length_c   1.000
_cell.angle_alpha   90.00
_cell.angle_beta   90.00
_cell.angle_gamma   90.00
#
_symmetry.space_group_name_H-M   'P 1'
#
loop_
_entity.id
_entity.type
_entity.pdbx_description
1 polymer ?
#
loop_
_entity_poly.entity_id
_entity_poly.type
_entity_poly.pdbx_seq_one_letter_code
_entity_poly.pdbx_strand_id
1 'polypeptide(L)'
;MSENQGLIKIFEYALNQEKTGMSFFQNSLERMGMGSAMTAFKRLIEEEKRHIEFISGILEDLHRSGEIELKIAQGADLDPVDYFDDRARSEFLQQCVEGSMIPDVTVFNTAWLIEKDLSEFYGRMAEKTDGKAKQALQMLAEWEHEHEKFFRQYRDKLSEVYANMPWGG
;
A
#
# COMPACT_ATOMS: atom_id res chain seq x y z
N MET A 1 -12.96 7.54 -27.74
CA MET A 1 -12.81 6.26 -27.02
C MET A 1 -14.12 6.00 -26.31
N SER A 2 -14.66 4.78 -26.33
CA SER A 2 -15.86 4.49 -25.53
C SER A 2 -15.52 4.64 -24.05
N GLU A 3 -16.49 5.04 -23.24
CA GLU A 3 -16.34 5.21 -21.78
C GLU A 3 -15.71 3.97 -21.14
N ASN A 4 -16.17 2.77 -21.52
CA ASN A 4 -15.61 1.49 -21.07
C ASN A 4 -14.15 1.30 -21.45
N GLN A 5 -13.72 1.74 -22.63
CA GLN A 5 -12.32 1.64 -23.04
C GLN A 5 -11.41 2.57 -22.22
N GLY A 6 -11.95 3.68 -21.72
CA GLY A 6 -11.25 4.55 -20.77
C GLY A 6 -11.12 3.90 -19.40
N LEU A 7 -12.21 3.34 -18.88
CA LEU A 7 -12.24 2.64 -17.59
C LEU A 7 -11.29 1.43 -17.58
N ILE A 8 -11.31 0.60 -18.62
CA ILE A 8 -10.41 -0.56 -18.74
C ILE A 8 -8.96 -0.11 -18.62
N LYS A 9 -8.54 0.96 -19.32
CA LYS A 9 -7.16 1.45 -19.25
C LYS A 9 -6.77 1.97 -17.87
N ILE A 10 -7.70 2.62 -17.16
CA ILE A 10 -7.47 3.09 -15.79
C ILE A 10 -7.21 1.88 -14.87
N PHE A 11 -8.06 0.85 -14.94
CA PHE A 11 -7.92 -0.32 -14.08
C PHE A 11 -6.78 -1.26 -14.51
N GLU A 12 -6.41 -1.32 -15.78
CA GLU A 12 -5.20 -2.02 -16.24
C GLU A 12 -3.94 -1.38 -15.68
N TYR A 13 -3.89 -0.04 -15.70
CA TYR A 13 -2.80 0.71 -15.09
C TYR A 13 -2.76 0.45 -13.58
N ALA A 14 -3.90 0.58 -12.87
CA ALA A 14 -4.01 0.26 -11.45
C ALA A 14 -3.50 -1.15 -11.12
N LEU A 15 -3.96 -2.16 -11.86
CA LEU A 15 -3.56 -3.55 -11.67
C LEU A 15 -2.05 -3.75 -11.80
N ASN A 16 -1.42 -3.07 -12.77
CA ASN A 16 0.03 -3.14 -12.93
C ASN A 16 0.76 -2.46 -11.77
N GLN A 17 0.22 -1.36 -11.27
CA GLN A 17 0.79 -0.65 -10.13
C GLN A 17 0.73 -1.49 -8.85
N GLU A 18 -0.41 -2.13 -8.52
CA GLU A 18 -0.50 -3.01 -7.33
C GLU A 18 0.45 -4.19 -7.43
N LYS A 19 0.57 -4.80 -8.62
CA LYS A 19 1.55 -5.88 -8.85
C LYS A 19 2.99 -5.39 -8.64
N THR A 20 3.28 -4.15 -9.00
CA THR A 20 4.59 -3.53 -8.84
C THR A 20 4.86 -3.22 -7.36
N GLY A 21 3.90 -2.65 -6.65
CA GLY A 21 3.95 -2.41 -5.20
C GLY A 21 4.16 -3.70 -4.41
N MET A 22 3.33 -4.72 -4.67
CA MET A 22 3.46 -6.05 -4.07
C MET A 22 4.85 -6.66 -4.33
N SER A 23 5.36 -6.57 -5.56
CA SER A 23 6.69 -7.09 -5.90
C SER A 23 7.80 -6.34 -5.14
N PHE A 24 7.67 -5.02 -4.99
CA PHE A 24 8.60 -4.23 -4.18
C PHE A 24 8.59 -4.68 -2.72
N PHE A 25 7.42 -4.92 -2.13
CA PHE A 25 7.30 -5.40 -0.75
C PHE A 25 7.87 -6.81 -0.56
N GLN A 26 7.62 -7.73 -1.50
CA GLN A 26 8.20 -9.07 -1.47
C GLN A 26 9.73 -9.04 -1.51
N ASN A 27 10.30 -8.30 -2.47
CA ASN A 27 11.76 -8.15 -2.59
C ASN A 27 12.37 -7.45 -1.37
N SER A 28 11.64 -6.50 -0.77
CA SER A 28 12.08 -5.81 0.44
C SER A 28 12.10 -6.75 1.65
N LEU A 29 11.07 -7.60 1.78
CA LEU A 29 10.96 -8.59 2.84
C LEU A 29 12.11 -9.63 2.80
N GLU A 30 12.56 -10.04 1.61
CA GLU A 30 13.70 -10.95 1.46
C GLU A 30 15.03 -10.31 1.88
N ARG A 31 15.15 -8.98 1.75
CA ARG A 31 16.37 -8.21 2.06
C ARG A 31 16.43 -7.73 3.50
N MET A 32 15.27 -7.55 4.14
CA MET A 32 15.17 -7.18 5.56
C MET A 32 15.55 -8.38 6.44
N GLY A 33 16.70 -8.31 7.11
CA GLY A 33 17.13 -9.30 8.09
C GLY A 33 16.17 -9.37 9.29
N MET A 34 15.88 -10.59 9.77
CA MET A 34 14.81 -10.93 10.71
C MET A 34 14.48 -9.90 11.80
N GLY A 35 13.20 -9.52 11.88
CA GLY A 35 12.64 -8.63 12.90
C GLY A 35 11.12 -8.44 12.74
N SER A 36 10.50 -7.70 13.67
CA SER A 36 9.04 -7.44 13.69
C SER A 36 8.52 -6.80 12.39
N ALA A 37 9.35 -6.04 11.66
CA ALA A 37 9.04 -5.48 10.33
C ALA A 37 8.56 -6.50 9.30
N MET A 38 8.98 -7.76 9.44
CA MET A 38 8.53 -8.84 8.57
C MET A 38 7.02 -9.06 8.65
N THR A 39 6.41 -8.86 9.82
CA THR A 39 4.97 -9.09 10.00
C THR A 39 4.15 -8.02 9.28
N ALA A 40 4.55 -6.75 9.39
CA ALA A 40 3.89 -5.65 8.68
C ALA A 40 3.99 -5.82 7.16
N PHE A 41 5.19 -6.10 6.62
CA PHE A 41 5.37 -6.33 5.19
C PHE A 41 4.62 -7.57 4.68
N LYS A 42 4.59 -8.67 5.44
CA LYS A 42 3.78 -9.85 5.09
C LYS A 42 2.30 -9.49 5.01
N ARG A 43 1.80 -8.73 5.98
CA ARG A 43 0.40 -8.29 6.01
C ARG A 43 0.07 -7.39 4.81
N LEU A 44 0.93 -6.43 4.50
CA LEU A 44 0.81 -5.58 3.33
C LEU A 44 0.80 -6.38 2.02
N ILE A 45 1.68 -7.36 1.87
CA ILE A 45 1.66 -8.25 0.69
C ILE A 45 0.32 -8.99 0.55
N GLU A 46 -0.32 -9.39 1.65
CA GLU A 46 -1.66 -9.99 1.60
C GLU A 46 -2.77 -8.96 1.32
N GLU A 47 -2.59 -7.69 1.68
CA GLU A 47 -3.47 -6.57 1.33
C GLU A 47 -3.37 -6.25 -0.17
N GLU A 48 -2.16 -6.13 -0.71
CA GLU A 48 -1.93 -5.93 -2.14
C GLU A 48 -2.53 -7.04 -3.01
N LYS A 49 -2.46 -8.30 -2.55
CA LYS A 49 -3.13 -9.40 -3.25
C LYS A 49 -4.64 -9.19 -3.33
N ARG A 50 -5.27 -8.70 -2.26
CA ARG A 50 -6.71 -8.38 -2.26
C ARG A 50 -7.02 -7.23 -3.20
N HIS A 51 -6.15 -6.21 -3.28
CA HIS A 51 -6.31 -5.11 -4.24
C HIS A 51 -6.22 -5.62 -5.69
N ILE A 52 -5.23 -6.46 -5.99
CA ILE A 52 -5.06 -7.12 -7.30
C ILE A 52 -6.28 -7.95 -7.67
N GLU A 53 -6.81 -8.76 -6.74
CA GLU A 53 -8.01 -9.57 -6.97
C GLU A 53 -9.24 -8.70 -7.22
N PHE A 54 -9.42 -7.63 -6.43
CA PHE A 54 -10.51 -6.68 -6.59
C PHE A 54 -10.48 -5.99 -7.96
N ILE A 55 -9.32 -5.46 -8.37
CA ILE A 55 -9.15 -4.80 -9.68
C ILE A 55 -9.31 -5.79 -10.83
N SER A 56 -8.79 -7.02 -10.67
CA SER A 56 -8.94 -8.06 -11.69
C SER A 56 -10.41 -8.42 -11.93
N GLY A 57 -11.21 -8.54 -10.86
CA GLY A 57 -12.66 -8.76 -10.97
C GLY A 57 -13.37 -7.62 -11.72
N ILE A 58 -13.01 -6.35 -11.44
CA ILE A 58 -13.54 -5.19 -12.16
C ILE A 58 -13.22 -5.25 -13.66
N LEU A 59 -11.98 -5.59 -14.01
CA LEU A 59 -11.58 -5.73 -15.41
C LEU A 59 -12.31 -6.87 -16.12
N GLU A 60 -12.51 -8.00 -15.45
CA GLU A 60 -13.31 -9.10 -16.00
C GLU A 60 -14.76 -8.70 -16.28
N ASP A 61 -15.38 -7.95 -15.37
CA ASP A 61 -16.74 -7.43 -15.54
C ASP A 61 -16.82 -6.43 -16.70
N LEU A 62 -15.88 -5.47 -16.77
CA LEU A 62 -15.81 -4.50 -17.86
C LEU A 62 -15.60 -5.18 -19.23
N HIS A 63 -14.79 -6.24 -19.31
CA HIS A 63 -14.59 -6.98 -20.56
C HIS A 63 -15.79 -7.84 -20.96
N ARG A 64 -16.53 -8.37 -19.98
CA ARG A 64 -17.66 -9.30 -20.22
C ARG A 64 -18.96 -8.59 -20.52
N SER A 65 -19.39 -7.68 -19.64
CA SER A 65 -20.68 -6.98 -19.71
C SER A 65 -20.54 -5.49 -19.96
N GLY A 66 -19.35 -4.92 -19.78
CA GLY A 66 -19.16 -3.47 -19.83
C GLY A 66 -19.71 -2.73 -18.62
N GLU A 67 -20.12 -3.47 -17.58
CA GLU A 67 -20.67 -2.93 -16.33
C GLU A 67 -19.93 -3.54 -15.15
N ILE A 68 -19.57 -2.73 -14.16
CA ILE A 68 -18.85 -3.18 -12.96
C ILE A 68 -19.82 -3.84 -11.98
N GLU A 69 -19.47 -4.98 -11.39
CA GLU A 69 -20.13 -5.54 -10.22
C GLU A 69 -19.20 -5.47 -9.01
N LEU A 70 -19.45 -4.50 -8.12
CA LEU A 70 -18.67 -4.39 -6.89
C LEU A 70 -18.98 -5.54 -5.95
N LYS A 71 -18.16 -6.59 -6.02
CA LYS A 71 -18.18 -7.72 -5.09
C LYS A 71 -17.25 -7.39 -3.94
N ILE A 72 -17.74 -6.58 -3.01
CA ILE A 72 -17.04 -6.33 -1.75
C ILE A 72 -17.13 -7.63 -0.95
N ALA A 73 -16.01 -8.34 -0.78
CA ALA A 73 -15.96 -9.52 0.06
C ALA A 73 -16.42 -9.14 1.49
N GLN A 74 -17.29 -9.94 2.10
CA GLN A 74 -17.68 -9.76 3.50
C GLN A 74 -16.40 -9.77 4.36
N GLY A 75 -16.08 -8.63 4.99
CA GLY A 75 -14.80 -8.42 5.70
C GLY A 75 -13.89 -7.36 5.10
N ALA A 76 -14.30 -6.65 4.04
CA ALA A 76 -13.57 -5.48 3.51
C ALA A 76 -13.85 -4.17 4.28
N ASP A 77 -14.58 -4.23 5.41
CA ASP A 77 -14.29 -3.32 6.52
C ASP A 77 -12.90 -3.76 7.02
N LEU A 78 -11.87 -3.21 6.39
CA LEU A 78 -10.52 -3.28 6.93
C LEU A 78 -10.55 -2.45 8.20
N ASP A 79 -10.95 -3.07 9.32
CA ASP A 79 -10.76 -2.51 10.66
C ASP A 79 -9.38 -1.87 10.68
N PRO A 80 -9.21 -0.64 11.23
CA PRO A 80 -7.95 0.09 11.18
C PRO A 80 -6.83 -0.85 11.60
N VAL A 81 -6.06 -1.23 10.59
CA VAL A 81 -5.14 -2.35 10.71
C VAL A 81 -3.98 -1.83 11.52
N ASP A 82 -3.86 -2.31 12.75
CA ASP A 82 -2.62 -2.11 13.48
C ASP A 82 -1.57 -3.05 12.87
N TYR A 83 -0.80 -2.54 11.91
CA TYR A 83 0.29 -3.25 11.23
C TYR A 83 1.38 -3.73 12.22
N PHE A 84 1.46 -3.07 13.37
CA PHE A 84 2.29 -3.45 14.50
C PHE A 84 1.59 -3.10 15.80
N ASP A 85 1.44 -4.07 16.71
CA ASP A 85 1.19 -3.69 18.10
C ASP A 85 2.34 -2.79 18.64
N ASP A 86 2.07 -2.00 19.69
CA ASP A 86 3.03 -1.05 20.26
C ASP A 86 4.38 -1.68 20.63
N ARG A 87 4.36 -2.97 20.99
CA ARG A 87 5.56 -3.74 21.31
C ARG A 87 6.39 -4.02 20.06
N ALA A 88 5.77 -4.51 18.99
CA ALA A 88 6.41 -4.78 17.72
C ALA A 88 7.00 -3.52 17.09
N ARG A 89 6.35 -2.36 17.28
CA ARG A 89 6.88 -1.03 16.90
C ARG A 89 8.15 -0.71 17.67
N SER A 90 8.12 -0.86 18.99
CA SER A 90 9.24 -0.52 19.88
C SER A 90 10.44 -1.42 19.63
N GLU A 91 10.22 -2.73 19.50
CA GLU A 91 11.26 -3.72 19.17
C GLU A 91 11.88 -3.44 17.80
N PHE A 92 11.06 -3.05 16.80
CA PHE A 92 11.56 -2.73 15.48
C PHE A 92 12.45 -1.48 15.48
N LEU A 93 11.97 -0.40 16.11
CA LEU A 93 12.73 0.85 16.22
C LEU A 93 14.05 0.62 16.94
N GLN A 94 14.06 -0.16 18.02
CA GLN A 94 15.28 -0.53 18.76
C GLN A 94 16.28 -1.28 17.86
N GLN A 95 15.81 -2.25 17.07
CA GLN A 95 16.66 -2.98 16.12
C GLN A 95 17.27 -2.07 15.05
N CYS A 96 16.52 -1.07 14.55
CA CYS A 96 17.05 -0.09 13.60
C CYS A 96 18.14 0.82 14.20
N VAL A 97 18.11 1.07 15.51
CA VAL A 97 19.15 1.83 16.21
C VAL A 97 20.41 1.00 16.45
N GLU A 98 20.23 -0.24 16.90
CA GLU A 98 21.33 -1.11 17.33
C GLU A 98 22.06 -1.77 16.15
N GLY A 99 21.34 -2.13 15.08
CA GLY A 99 21.92 -2.55 13.81
C GLY A 99 22.16 -1.34 12.91
N SER A 100 23.25 -1.31 12.16
CA SER A 100 23.56 -0.26 11.16
C SER A 100 22.60 -0.29 9.94
N MET A 101 21.29 -0.22 10.20
CA MET A 101 20.18 -0.56 9.30
C MET A 101 19.70 0.63 8.47
N ILE A 102 20.62 1.44 7.94
CA ILE A 102 20.34 2.48 6.92
C ILE A 102 19.51 1.93 5.72
N PRO A 103 19.67 0.65 5.28
CA PRO A 103 18.83 0.08 4.24
C PRO A 103 17.31 0.12 4.53
N ASP A 104 16.90 0.04 5.79
CA ASP A 104 15.48 -0.05 6.14
C ASP A 104 14.78 1.30 5.95
N VAL A 105 15.41 2.41 6.33
CA VAL A 105 14.85 3.77 6.14
C VAL A 105 14.51 4.03 4.67
N THR A 106 15.39 3.60 3.76
CA THR A 106 15.18 3.79 2.32
C THR A 106 14.00 2.98 1.80
N VAL A 107 13.82 1.75 2.30
CA VAL A 107 12.67 0.92 1.95
C VAL A 107 11.36 1.56 2.43
N PHE A 108 11.29 1.99 3.69
CA PHE A 108 10.09 2.64 4.24
C PHE A 108 9.76 3.96 3.54
N ASN A 109 10.77 4.76 3.17
CA ASN A 109 10.55 5.97 2.41
C ASN A 109 10.05 5.68 0.98
N THR A 110 10.59 4.65 0.33
CA THR A 110 10.15 4.24 -1.01
C THR A 110 8.74 3.69 -0.97
N ALA A 111 8.42 2.85 0.03
CA ALA A 111 7.07 2.37 0.28
C ALA A 111 6.08 3.52 0.43
N TRP A 112 6.37 4.49 1.32
CA TRP A 112 5.54 5.68 1.50
C TRP A 112 5.27 6.42 0.19
N LEU A 113 6.28 6.59 -0.67
CA LEU A 113 6.12 7.26 -1.96
C LEU A 113 5.25 6.47 -2.94
N ILE A 114 5.35 5.14 -2.93
CA ILE A 114 4.50 4.25 -3.75
C ILE A 114 3.04 4.44 -3.32
N GLU A 115 2.71 4.17 -2.06
CA GLU A 115 1.33 4.25 -1.55
C GLU A 115 0.74 5.65 -1.74
N LYS A 116 1.54 6.70 -1.53
CA LYS A 116 1.10 8.08 -1.76
C LYS A 116 0.72 8.32 -3.21
N ASP A 117 1.53 7.87 -4.16
CA ASP A 117 1.25 8.06 -5.59
C ASP A 117 0.01 7.28 -6.01
N LEU A 118 -0.19 6.06 -5.48
CA LEU A 118 -1.38 5.24 -5.75
C LEU A 118 -2.64 5.85 -5.16
N SER A 119 -2.62 6.23 -3.89
CA SER A 119 -3.75 6.90 -3.23
C SER A 119 -4.18 8.16 -4.00
N GLU A 120 -3.22 9.01 -4.35
CA GLU A 120 -3.50 10.22 -5.12
C GLU A 120 -3.98 9.91 -6.55
N PHE A 121 -3.40 8.90 -7.21
CA PHE A 121 -3.83 8.48 -8.54
C PHE A 121 -5.29 8.01 -8.52
N TYR A 122 -5.65 7.14 -7.58
CA TYR A 122 -7.01 6.64 -7.42
C TYR A 122 -7.99 7.75 -7.08
N GLY A 123 -7.62 8.67 -6.17
CA GLY A 123 -8.43 9.85 -5.86
C GLY A 123 -8.70 10.71 -7.10
N ARG A 124 -7.66 11.03 -7.88
CA ARG A 124 -7.80 11.79 -9.13
C ARG A 124 -8.65 11.08 -10.18
N MET A 125 -8.60 9.75 -10.26
CA MET A 125 -9.42 9.00 -11.22
C MET A 125 -10.87 8.87 -10.75
N ALA A 126 -11.11 8.76 -9.44
CA ALA A 126 -12.45 8.80 -8.86
C ALA A 126 -13.16 10.13 -9.16
N GLU A 127 -12.44 11.25 -9.18
CA GLU A 127 -13.01 12.57 -9.56
C GLU A 127 -13.42 12.67 -11.03
N LYS A 128 -12.86 11.83 -11.90
CA LYS A 128 -13.08 11.83 -13.36
C LYS A 128 -13.97 10.69 -13.84
N THR A 129 -14.50 9.90 -12.93
CA THR A 129 -15.35 8.74 -13.23
C THR A 129 -16.64 8.85 -12.44
N ASP A 130 -17.64 8.06 -12.82
CA ASP A 130 -18.95 8.07 -12.20
C ASP A 130 -19.41 6.65 -11.81
N GLY A 131 -20.49 6.58 -11.05
CA GLY A 131 -21.13 5.32 -10.66
C GLY A 131 -20.20 4.39 -9.88
N LYS A 132 -20.23 3.10 -10.24
CA LYS A 132 -19.47 2.05 -9.55
C LYS A 132 -17.96 2.15 -9.77
N ALA A 133 -17.52 2.71 -10.90
CA ALA A 133 -16.09 2.92 -11.15
C ALA A 133 -15.51 3.93 -10.15
N LYS A 134 -16.24 5.04 -9.94
CA LYS A 134 -15.90 6.03 -8.92
C LYS A 134 -15.82 5.42 -7.53
N GLN A 135 -16.82 4.63 -7.15
CA GLN A 135 -16.86 3.97 -5.84
C GLN A 135 -15.65 3.04 -5.64
N ALA A 136 -15.31 2.20 -6.63
CA ALA A 136 -14.13 1.34 -6.56
C ALA A 136 -12.83 2.13 -6.39
N LEU A 137 -12.66 3.21 -7.17
CA LEU A 137 -11.47 4.06 -7.08
C LEU A 137 -11.39 4.83 -5.75
N GLN A 138 -12.52 5.21 -5.16
CA GLN A 138 -12.54 5.80 -3.82
C GLN A 138 -12.11 4.79 -2.75
N MET A 139 -12.61 3.56 -2.83
CA MET A 139 -12.20 2.48 -1.91
C MET A 139 -10.70 2.20 -2.01
N LEU A 140 -10.16 2.07 -3.23
CA LEU A 140 -8.72 1.90 -3.44
C LEU A 140 -7.94 3.09 -2.87
N ALA A 141 -8.37 4.32 -3.16
CA ALA A 141 -7.70 5.52 -2.65
C ALA A 141 -7.65 5.56 -1.11
N GLU A 142 -8.72 5.13 -0.44
CA GLU A 142 -8.82 5.05 1.01
C GLU A 142 -7.88 3.97 1.57
N TRP A 143 -7.83 2.78 0.97
CA TRP A 143 -6.92 1.71 1.40
C TRP A 143 -5.45 2.12 1.28
N GLU A 144 -5.05 2.64 0.12
CA GLU A 144 -3.70 3.16 -0.12
C GLU A 144 -3.35 4.33 0.81
N HIS A 145 -4.33 5.16 1.19
CA HIS A 145 -4.09 6.25 2.12
C HIS A 145 -3.78 5.75 3.54
N GLU A 146 -4.39 4.64 3.97
CA GLU A 146 -4.06 4.03 5.26
C GLU A 146 -2.65 3.42 5.24
N HIS A 147 -2.25 2.77 4.14
CA HIS A 147 -0.88 2.33 3.94
C HIS A 147 0.10 3.52 3.96
N GLU A 148 -0.22 4.60 3.25
CA GLU A 148 0.57 5.84 3.22
C GLU A 148 0.79 6.41 4.62
N LYS A 149 -0.28 6.52 5.43
CA LYS A 149 -0.20 6.99 6.82
C LYS A 149 0.74 6.13 7.64
N PHE A 150 0.62 4.81 7.51
CA PHE A 150 1.45 3.84 8.21
C PHE A 150 2.94 4.06 7.88
N PHE A 151 3.31 4.06 6.60
CA PHE A 151 4.70 4.24 6.20
C PHE A 151 5.24 5.63 6.54
N ARG A 152 4.41 6.68 6.48
CA ARG A 152 4.79 8.05 6.86
C ARG A 152 5.10 8.14 8.35
N GLN A 153 4.25 7.59 9.21
CA GLN A 153 4.47 7.57 10.66
C GLN A 153 5.77 6.86 11.01
N TYR A 154 6.03 5.72 10.37
CA TYR A 154 7.26 4.97 10.61
C TYR A 154 8.51 5.71 10.08
N ARG A 155 8.39 6.26 8.86
CA ARG A 155 9.09 7.41 8.28
C ARG A 155 9.69 8.36 9.33
N ASP A 156 8.75 9.09 9.91
CA ASP A 156 9.03 10.21 10.79
C ASP A 156 9.66 9.74 12.09
N LYS A 157 9.22 8.59 12.61
CA LYS A 157 9.77 8.02 13.84
C LYS A 157 11.22 7.57 13.68
N LEU A 158 11.56 6.88 12.58
CA LEU A 158 12.95 6.54 12.28
C LEU A 158 13.82 7.80 12.16
N SER A 159 13.33 8.80 11.42
CA SER A 159 14.05 10.06 11.21
C SER A 159 14.32 10.78 12.53
N GLU A 160 13.33 10.85 13.43
CA GLU A 160 13.47 11.42 14.78
C GLU A 160 14.50 10.64 15.61
N VAL A 161 14.47 9.31 15.56
CA VAL A 161 15.40 8.46 16.29
C VAL A 161 16.84 8.69 15.82
N TYR A 162 17.11 8.67 14.51
CA TYR A 162 18.44 8.95 13.96
C TYR A 162 18.91 10.39 14.26
N ALA A 163 18.03 11.38 14.20
CA ALA A 163 18.37 12.76 14.51
C ALA A 163 18.85 12.95 15.96
N ASN A 164 18.33 12.14 16.89
CA ASN A 164 18.66 12.21 18.32
C ASN A 164 19.73 11.20 18.76
N MET A 165 20.30 10.41 17.84
CA MET A 165 21.39 9.50 18.20
C MET A 165 22.64 10.29 18.62
N PRO A 166 23.38 9.84 19.64
CA PRO A 166 24.69 10.37 19.95
C PRO A 166 25.66 9.95 18.84
N TRP A 167 25.78 10.80 17.82
CA TRP A 167 26.84 10.69 16.82
C TRP A 167 28.16 10.98 17.52
N GLY A 168 28.83 9.92 17.97
CA GLY A 168 30.01 10.01 18.84
C GLY A 168 30.99 11.10 18.41
N GLY A 169 31.26 12.01 19.34
CA GLY A 169 32.42 12.91 19.37
C GLY A 169 33.29 12.56 20.57
#